data_AF-A0A7V3AFY4-F1
#
_entry.id   AF-A0A7V3AFY4-F1
#
_cell.length_a   1.000
_cell.length_b   1.000
_cell.length_c   1.000
_cell.angle_alpha   90.00
_cell.angle_beta   90.00
_cell.angle_gamma   90.00
#
_symmetry.space_group_name_H-M   'P 1'
#
loop_
_entity.id
_entity.type
_entity.pdbx_description
1 polymer ?
#
loop_
_entity_poly.entity_id
_entity_poly.type
_entity_poly.pdbx_seq_one_letter_code
_entity_poly.pdbx_strand_id
1 'polypeptide(L)'
;MDARLENGPSHVPRQRIVGVQQFSPLVRNLPARQGESWMESHRPHVPQNVSFLLQRLERIESTGGGFYSPFGGILTSLRVRKARRDTSQGVPDGRRSQGRDLSVCLRRERCLNMDVFVDVSGSDLNPGSLERPFATLSRALETCARHPSQARTVHLRAGTYGLDDTLTIDHGLAGQAPLTVQAYGDERVTIHGGKKLDCDWRPYKDGIWACDLPEARMGGLNFTQLFANGRRQIRARFPNRDDSRPDKRAGYTTPLDVIRTSDDDPLPARDRDMTYDCEPHKGLVFDAAVLTPRRWKRPEEAVIHIFQADYWGNLQWRLKHIDYERNRIWFGEGGHQMGVKWTTEGAHIGKNSRFYVENVFEELDAPMEWYLDQHEGKLYWMPSPGMDPHRAVMEAPRLKTLFRLSGSRLHSVERVTFNRLHFALTETTFLEPYEVPSLGDWALYRGGALLLEGTRDCAIKDCLFSGLGGNAVFANRFNRGLSVKGCTFRDIGDSGVLLVGELEATTGTQKQFPYECRVENNHLHDLGICGKQTAGVYLSRAKRITVGHNLMHDLPRASICIGDGTWGAMSSNTTTSTTPAWKRPITAPSMPGAVTEPGARSMVNRRC
;
A
#
# COMPACT_ATOMS: atom_id res chain seq x y z
N MET A 1 13.03 -8.28 81.55
CA MET A 1 12.31 -7.02 81.31
C MET A 1 11.49 -7.23 80.04
N ASP A 2 10.26 -7.73 80.05
CA ASP A 2 9.15 -7.68 81.04
C ASP A 2 8.61 -6.26 81.28
N ALA A 3 7.29 -5.98 81.28
CA ALA A 3 6.11 -6.73 80.82
C ALA A 3 4.84 -5.83 80.84
N ARG A 4 3.69 -6.32 80.30
CA ARG A 4 2.27 -5.85 80.49
C ARG A 4 1.89 -4.56 79.70
N LEU A 5 0.73 -4.46 79.02
CA LEU A 5 -0.71 -4.62 79.36
C LEU A 5 -1.22 -3.49 80.29
N GLU A 6 -2.35 -2.80 80.06
CA GLU A 6 -3.59 -3.10 79.29
C GLU A 6 -4.15 -1.79 78.60
N ASN A 7 -5.41 -1.51 78.19
CA ASN A 7 -6.77 -2.10 78.28
C ASN A 7 -7.64 -1.69 77.02
N GLY A 8 -9.00 -1.66 77.09
CA GLY A 8 -9.97 -1.15 76.08
C GLY A 8 -10.97 -0.12 76.66
N PRO A 9 -12.23 0.07 76.18
CA PRO A 9 -12.98 -0.76 75.20
C PRO A 9 -13.92 -0.03 74.16
N SER A 10 -14.40 -0.81 73.18
CA SER A 10 -15.73 -0.80 72.49
C SER A 10 -16.44 0.50 72.01
N HIS A 11 -16.77 0.57 70.70
CA HIS A 11 -18.11 0.22 70.18
C HIS A 11 -18.19 0.10 68.63
N VAL A 12 -19.23 -0.57 68.10
CA VAL A 12 -19.45 -0.90 66.67
C VAL A 12 -20.96 -0.88 66.34
N PRO A 13 -21.38 -0.48 65.11
CA PRO A 13 -22.32 -1.32 64.34
C PRO A 13 -21.97 -1.47 62.84
N ARG A 14 -22.61 -2.45 62.18
CA ARG A 14 -22.24 -3.05 60.88
C ARG A 14 -23.04 -2.53 59.65
N GLN A 15 -22.40 -2.65 58.47
CA GLN A 15 -22.91 -3.14 57.17
C GLN A 15 -24.34 -2.83 56.67
N ARG A 16 -24.44 -2.51 55.36
CA ARG A 16 -25.33 -3.25 54.42
C ARG A 16 -24.83 -3.17 52.96
N ILE A 17 -25.44 -3.95 52.07
CA ILE A 17 -25.04 -4.19 50.66
C ILE A 17 -26.27 -3.94 49.75
N VAL A 18 -26.03 -3.84 48.43
CA VAL A 18 -26.98 -3.91 47.29
C VAL A 18 -27.48 -2.56 46.76
N GLY A 19 -27.35 -2.37 45.44
CA GLY A 19 -27.98 -1.29 44.65
C GLY A 19 -27.32 -1.10 43.28
N VAL A 20 -28.08 -1.23 42.18
CA VAL A 20 -27.63 -1.05 40.80
C VAL A 20 -28.55 -0.06 40.09
N GLN A 21 -28.02 1.00 39.46
CA GLN A 21 -28.42 1.49 38.13
C GLN A 21 -27.63 2.71 37.64
N GLN A 22 -27.86 3.06 36.37
CA GLN A 22 -27.16 4.03 35.52
C GLN A 22 -27.35 5.50 35.95
N PHE A 23 -26.44 6.39 35.52
CA PHE A 23 -26.82 7.74 35.03
C PHE A 23 -25.78 8.32 34.04
N SER A 24 -26.23 9.29 33.24
CA SER A 24 -25.49 9.92 32.13
C SER A 24 -24.64 11.14 32.55
N PRO A 25 -23.74 11.69 31.69
CA PRO A 25 -22.77 12.71 32.09
C PRO A 25 -23.38 14.11 32.28
N LEU A 26 -22.69 14.94 33.07
CA LEU A 26 -23.12 16.27 33.49
C LEU A 26 -22.42 17.37 32.67
N VAL A 27 -23.20 18.19 31.96
CA VAL A 27 -22.73 19.41 31.27
C VAL A 27 -23.26 20.65 32.00
N ARG A 28 -22.35 21.57 32.39
CA ARG A 28 -22.62 22.90 32.99
C ARG A 28 -21.38 23.81 32.82
N ASN A 29 -21.47 25.13 32.62
CA ASN A 29 -22.61 25.97 32.21
C ASN A 29 -22.21 27.41 31.82
N LEU A 30 -23.02 28.04 30.94
CA LEU A 30 -23.39 29.49 30.88
C LEU A 30 -22.35 30.53 30.38
N PRO A 31 -22.81 31.76 29.96
CA PRO A 31 -24.19 32.27 29.90
C PRO A 31 -24.71 32.64 28.48
N ALA A 32 -25.99 33.00 28.36
CA ALA A 32 -26.66 33.41 27.11
C ALA A 32 -27.77 34.48 27.34
N ARG A 33 -28.01 35.34 26.32
CA ARG A 33 -29.14 36.30 26.09
C ARG A 33 -28.75 37.18 24.88
N GLN A 34 -29.58 37.63 23.94
CA GLN A 34 -31.01 37.40 23.54
C GLN A 34 -31.03 36.83 22.08
N GLY A 35 -32.11 36.33 21.47
CA GLY A 35 -33.35 37.01 21.05
C GLY A 35 -33.06 37.97 19.86
N GLU A 36 -33.71 37.93 18.69
CA GLU A 36 -35.03 37.36 18.32
C GLU A 36 -35.01 36.58 16.97
N SER A 37 -36.16 36.40 16.33
CA SER A 37 -36.41 35.55 15.14
C SER A 37 -36.24 36.27 13.79
N TRP A 38 -36.28 35.52 12.68
CA TRP A 38 -37.29 35.64 11.60
C TRP A 38 -37.18 34.43 10.63
N MET A 39 -38.20 34.22 9.80
CA MET A 39 -38.30 33.09 8.85
C MET A 39 -38.63 33.61 7.43
N GLU A 40 -38.43 32.74 6.44
CA GLU A 40 -38.80 32.85 5.01
C GLU A 40 -37.92 33.66 4.03
N SER A 41 -37.71 33.01 2.87
CA SER A 41 -37.31 33.56 1.56
C SER A 41 -35.90 34.15 1.39
N HIS A 42 -35.12 33.59 0.44
CA HIS A 42 -34.89 34.19 -0.88
C HIS A 42 -34.13 33.20 -1.81
N ARG A 43 -34.35 33.30 -3.13
CA ARG A 43 -33.64 32.48 -4.15
C ARG A 43 -32.51 33.30 -4.80
N PRO A 44 -31.37 32.69 -5.18
CA PRO A 44 -30.47 33.26 -6.16
C PRO A 44 -31.07 33.24 -7.58
N HIS A 45 -30.66 34.19 -8.43
CA HIS A 45 -31.21 34.37 -9.78
C HIS A 45 -30.65 33.40 -10.83
N VAL A 46 -31.50 33.07 -11.81
CA VAL A 46 -31.09 32.57 -13.13
C VAL A 46 -31.14 33.75 -14.12
N PRO A 47 -30.06 34.03 -14.88
CA PRO A 47 -30.12 34.91 -16.03
C PRO A 47 -30.70 34.15 -17.23
N GLN A 48 -31.88 34.56 -17.72
CA GLN A 48 -32.35 34.21 -19.05
C GLN A 48 -32.28 35.42 -19.97
N ASN A 49 -31.70 35.24 -21.15
CA ASN A 49 -32.22 35.83 -22.39
C ASN A 49 -31.86 34.89 -23.55
N VAL A 50 -32.70 34.86 -24.58
CA VAL A 50 -32.84 33.73 -25.52
C VAL A 50 -32.89 34.22 -26.98
N SER A 51 -32.49 33.37 -27.92
CA SER A 51 -32.50 33.59 -29.39
C SER A 51 -31.32 34.47 -29.86
N PHE A 52 -30.63 34.17 -30.98
CA PHE A 52 -31.19 33.78 -32.28
C PHE A 52 -30.45 32.66 -33.05
N LEU A 53 -31.15 32.20 -34.09
CA LEU A 53 -30.89 31.18 -35.12
C LEU A 53 -29.45 30.71 -35.46
N LEU A 54 -29.37 29.42 -35.78
CA LEU A 54 -28.47 28.85 -36.80
C LEU A 54 -28.66 29.53 -38.17
N GLN A 55 -27.58 29.99 -38.81
CA GLN A 55 -27.48 30.01 -40.28
C GLN A 55 -26.06 30.18 -40.83
N ARG A 56 -25.87 29.67 -42.06
CA ARG A 56 -24.77 29.88 -43.02
C ARG A 56 -23.33 29.43 -42.68
N LEU A 57 -22.93 28.39 -43.43
CA LEU A 57 -21.59 28.21 -43.99
C LEU A 57 -21.28 29.27 -45.08
N GLU A 58 -20.03 29.25 -45.56
CA GLU A 58 -19.47 29.93 -46.74
C GLU A 58 -19.14 31.43 -46.63
N ARG A 59 -17.84 31.71 -46.42
CA ARG A 59 -17.01 32.37 -47.45
C ARG A 59 -15.54 31.95 -47.33
N ILE A 60 -14.79 32.18 -48.41
CA ILE A 60 -13.37 31.82 -48.58
C ILE A 60 -12.60 33.10 -48.92
N GLU A 61 -11.51 33.36 -48.20
CA GLU A 61 -10.36 34.19 -48.58
C GLU A 61 -9.22 33.73 -47.65
N SER A 62 -8.13 33.03 -48.05
CA SER A 62 -7.17 33.19 -49.15
C SER A 62 -6.00 34.14 -48.84
N THR A 63 -5.07 33.67 -47.99
CA THR A 63 -3.66 34.10 -48.02
C THR A 63 -2.77 32.88 -48.26
N GLY A 64 -1.91 32.95 -49.27
CA GLY A 64 -1.03 31.85 -49.68
C GLY A 64 0.40 32.01 -49.16
N GLY A 65 1.14 30.89 -49.08
CA GLY A 65 2.52 30.86 -48.63
C GLY A 65 3.02 29.42 -48.48
N GLY A 66 3.25 28.74 -49.60
CA GLY A 66 3.70 27.34 -49.60
C GLY A 66 5.17 27.17 -49.96
N PHE A 67 5.75 26.02 -49.60
CA PHE A 67 6.93 25.44 -50.25
C PHE A 67 6.88 23.90 -50.21
N TYR A 68 7.77 23.25 -50.97
CA TYR A 68 7.61 21.89 -51.52
C TYR A 68 7.82 20.72 -50.53
N SER A 69 6.97 19.68 -50.67
CA SER A 69 7.27 18.30 -51.16
C SER A 69 8.76 17.82 -51.21
N PRO A 70 9.06 16.49 -51.15
CA PRO A 70 8.25 15.42 -51.77
C PRO A 70 8.20 14.01 -51.11
N PHE A 71 7.30 13.16 -51.65
CA PHE A 71 7.11 11.70 -51.47
C PHE A 71 6.72 11.18 -50.07
N GLY A 72 5.81 10.21 -49.92
CA GLY A 72 4.91 9.56 -50.90
C GLY A 72 4.31 8.25 -50.35
N GLY A 73 2.98 8.11 -50.30
CA GLY A 73 2.34 6.95 -49.66
C GLY A 73 0.82 6.83 -49.88
N ILE A 74 0.45 5.98 -50.83
CA ILE A 74 -0.90 5.59 -51.30
C ILE A 74 -1.98 5.50 -50.21
N LEU A 75 -3.16 6.09 -50.46
CA LEU A 75 -4.41 5.75 -49.76
C LEU A 75 -5.62 5.75 -50.72
N THR A 76 -6.26 4.59 -50.86
CA THR A 76 -7.41 4.37 -51.76
C THR A 76 -8.71 4.85 -51.13
N SER A 77 -9.58 5.54 -51.88
CA SER A 77 -10.88 6.02 -51.37
C SER A 77 -12.06 5.58 -52.24
N LEU A 78 -13.09 5.00 -51.62
CA LEU A 78 -14.38 4.74 -52.28
C LEU A 78 -15.20 6.05 -52.36
N ARG A 79 -15.70 6.38 -53.54
CA ARG A 79 -16.69 7.46 -53.74
C ARG A 79 -18.10 6.90 -53.84
N VAL A 80 -18.96 7.25 -52.90
CA VAL A 80 -20.41 7.02 -53.01
C VAL A 80 -20.99 8.01 -54.03
N ARG A 81 -21.61 7.52 -55.11
CA ARG A 81 -22.36 8.36 -56.06
C ARG A 81 -23.82 8.54 -55.61
N LYS A 82 -24.28 9.78 -55.61
CA LYS A 82 -25.68 10.17 -55.37
C LYS A 82 -26.36 10.43 -56.72
N ALA A 83 -27.53 9.85 -56.97
CA ALA A 83 -28.27 10.00 -58.22
C ALA A 83 -29.67 10.59 -57.98
N ARG A 84 -30.18 11.34 -58.96
CA ARG A 84 -31.55 11.85 -59.09
C ARG A 84 -32.00 11.62 -60.52
N ARG A 85 -33.28 11.30 -60.74
CA ARG A 85 -34.05 11.70 -61.93
C ARG A 85 -35.55 11.43 -61.76
N ASP A 86 -36.36 12.34 -62.26
CA ASP A 86 -37.75 12.16 -62.65
C ASP A 86 -37.81 11.37 -64.01
N THR A 87 -38.95 10.94 -64.60
CA THR A 87 -40.36 11.36 -64.43
C THR A 87 -41.36 10.27 -64.88
N SER A 88 -42.59 10.30 -64.35
CA SER A 88 -43.91 9.98 -64.99
C SER A 88 -44.25 8.63 -65.68
N GLN A 89 -45.33 8.01 -65.15
CA GLN A 89 -46.46 7.30 -65.80
C GLN A 89 -46.30 5.87 -66.40
N GLY A 90 -47.29 5.01 -66.09
CA GLY A 90 -47.52 3.67 -66.68
C GLY A 90 -48.01 2.60 -65.67
N VAL A 91 -49.28 2.17 -65.75
CA VAL A 91 -50.00 1.21 -64.88
C VAL A 91 -51.12 0.56 -65.73
N PRO A 92 -51.61 -0.70 -65.53
CA PRO A 92 -51.33 -1.73 -64.50
C PRO A 92 -50.60 -2.98 -65.10
N ASP A 93 -50.57 -4.22 -64.58
CA ASP A 93 -51.20 -4.86 -63.40
C ASP A 93 -50.40 -6.07 -62.83
N GLY A 94 -50.74 -6.49 -61.62
CA GLY A 94 -51.18 -7.86 -61.33
C GLY A 94 -50.24 -9.06 -61.54
N ARG A 95 -49.44 -9.39 -60.52
CA ARG A 95 -49.40 -10.74 -59.90
C ARG A 95 -48.60 -10.76 -58.60
N ARG A 96 -49.13 -11.46 -57.58
CA ARG A 96 -48.40 -11.75 -56.33
C ARG A 96 -47.41 -12.91 -56.56
N SER A 97 -46.19 -12.77 -56.06
CA SER A 97 -45.31 -13.89 -55.73
C SER A 97 -44.82 -13.72 -54.28
N GLN A 98 -44.59 -14.83 -53.58
CA GLN A 98 -44.32 -14.81 -52.15
C GLN A 98 -42.84 -14.47 -51.87
N GLY A 99 -42.58 -13.32 -51.27
CA GLY A 99 -41.29 -13.06 -50.64
C GLY A 99 -41.10 -14.00 -49.45
N ARG A 100 -39.98 -14.72 -49.41
CA ARG A 100 -39.58 -15.47 -48.21
C ARG A 100 -39.11 -14.46 -47.16
N ASP A 101 -39.87 -14.36 -46.07
CA ASP A 101 -39.54 -13.47 -44.97
C ASP A 101 -38.30 -13.99 -44.23
N LEU A 102 -37.14 -13.44 -44.57
CA LEU A 102 -35.86 -13.71 -43.88
C LEU A 102 -35.85 -12.99 -42.54
N SER A 103 -36.69 -13.49 -41.63
CA SER A 103 -36.70 -13.11 -40.23
C SER A 103 -35.35 -13.50 -39.61
N VAL A 104 -34.42 -12.53 -39.62
CA VAL A 104 -33.17 -12.61 -38.87
C VAL A 104 -33.54 -12.58 -37.40
N CYS A 105 -33.81 -13.76 -36.86
CA CYS A 105 -33.93 -14.01 -35.44
C CYS A 105 -32.60 -13.68 -34.79
N LEU A 106 -32.43 -12.40 -34.43
CA LEU A 106 -31.48 -11.95 -33.42
C LEU A 106 -31.86 -12.64 -32.11
N ARG A 107 -31.39 -13.89 -31.97
CA ARG A 107 -31.26 -14.53 -30.68
C ARG A 107 -30.39 -13.59 -29.85
N ARG A 108 -31.04 -12.84 -28.96
CA ARG A 108 -30.42 -12.46 -27.69
C ARG A 108 -30.16 -13.77 -26.96
N GLU A 109 -29.07 -14.42 -27.32
CA GLU A 109 -28.41 -15.34 -26.42
C GLU A 109 -28.20 -14.54 -25.14
N ARG A 110 -28.95 -14.93 -24.10
CA ARG A 110 -28.63 -14.45 -22.76
C ARG A 110 -27.28 -15.10 -22.50
N CYS A 111 -26.22 -14.31 -22.52
CA CYS A 111 -24.95 -14.73 -21.94
C CYS A 111 -25.27 -15.06 -20.48
N LEU A 112 -25.48 -16.34 -20.20
CA LEU A 112 -25.71 -16.83 -18.86
C LEU A 112 -24.45 -16.48 -18.06
N ASN A 113 -24.62 -15.73 -16.98
CA ASN A 113 -23.53 -15.55 -16.04
C ASN A 113 -23.16 -16.93 -15.49
N MET A 114 -21.87 -17.22 -15.47
CA MET A 114 -21.34 -18.38 -14.77
C MET A 114 -21.09 -17.98 -13.32
N ASP A 115 -22.07 -18.23 -12.48
CA ASP A 115 -21.96 -18.07 -11.03
C ASP A 115 -21.30 -19.31 -10.41
N VAL A 116 -20.24 -19.08 -9.63
CA VAL A 116 -19.42 -20.10 -8.95
C VAL A 116 -19.36 -19.76 -7.46
N PHE A 117 -19.53 -20.76 -6.60
CA PHE A 117 -19.65 -20.56 -5.15
C PHE A 117 -18.46 -21.18 -4.40
N VAL A 118 -17.96 -20.46 -3.40
CA VAL A 118 -16.87 -20.87 -2.51
C VAL A 118 -17.32 -20.71 -1.06
N ASP A 119 -17.06 -21.70 -0.22
CA ASP A 119 -17.40 -21.72 1.20
C ASP A 119 -16.27 -22.37 2.00
N VAL A 120 -15.96 -21.86 3.19
CA VAL A 120 -14.91 -22.43 4.07
C VAL A 120 -15.20 -23.87 4.51
N SER A 121 -16.45 -24.32 4.41
CA SER A 121 -16.90 -25.71 4.65
C SER A 121 -17.10 -26.54 3.37
N GLY A 122 -16.77 -25.96 2.20
CA GLY A 122 -16.92 -26.59 0.89
C GLY A 122 -15.86 -27.66 0.58
N SER A 123 -15.74 -28.03 -0.70
CA SER A 123 -14.72 -28.98 -1.16
C SER A 123 -14.36 -28.73 -2.63
N ASP A 124 -13.09 -28.76 -2.98
CA ASP A 124 -12.63 -28.53 -4.37
C ASP A 124 -12.95 -29.68 -5.35
N LEU A 125 -13.53 -30.78 -4.82
CA LEU A 125 -14.14 -31.89 -5.55
C LEU A 125 -15.63 -31.68 -5.87
N ASN A 126 -16.27 -30.64 -5.31
CA ASN A 126 -17.65 -30.27 -5.63
C ASN A 126 -17.74 -29.60 -7.02
N PRO A 127 -18.95 -29.43 -7.61
CA PRO A 127 -19.13 -28.67 -8.85
C PRO A 127 -19.00 -27.14 -8.70
N GLY A 128 -18.98 -26.59 -7.49
CA GLY A 128 -18.98 -25.14 -7.26
C GLY A 128 -20.36 -24.48 -7.34
N SER A 129 -21.45 -25.22 -7.09
CA SER A 129 -22.81 -24.68 -7.00
C SER A 129 -23.11 -24.13 -5.59
N LEU A 130 -24.23 -23.44 -5.40
CA LEU A 130 -24.61 -22.86 -4.10
C LEU A 130 -24.81 -23.94 -3.01
N GLU A 131 -25.29 -25.12 -3.41
CA GLU A 131 -25.55 -26.27 -2.55
C GLU A 131 -24.30 -27.14 -2.34
N ARG A 132 -23.35 -27.06 -3.28
CA ARG A 132 -22.07 -27.78 -3.25
C ARG A 132 -20.94 -26.85 -3.73
N PRO A 133 -20.48 -25.92 -2.86
CA PRO A 133 -19.44 -24.95 -3.20
C PRO A 133 -18.04 -25.56 -3.18
N PHE A 134 -17.11 -24.90 -3.86
CA PHE A 134 -15.66 -25.14 -3.71
C PHE A 134 -15.19 -24.74 -2.30
N ALA A 135 -14.02 -25.23 -1.89
CA ALA A 135 -13.36 -24.78 -0.66
C ALA A 135 -12.45 -23.56 -0.91
N THR A 136 -11.76 -23.52 -2.06
CA THR A 136 -10.76 -22.49 -2.35
C THR A 136 -11.15 -21.52 -3.47
N LEU A 137 -10.64 -20.30 -3.35
CA LEU A 137 -10.72 -19.30 -4.42
C LEU A 137 -9.94 -19.75 -5.66
N SER A 138 -8.78 -20.40 -5.47
CA SER A 138 -7.95 -20.95 -6.54
C SER A 138 -8.77 -21.84 -7.46
N ARG A 139 -9.54 -22.78 -6.88
CA ARG A 139 -10.37 -23.70 -7.64
C ARG A 139 -11.52 -23.03 -8.39
N ALA A 140 -12.12 -22.00 -7.79
CA ALA A 140 -13.13 -21.20 -8.48
C ALA A 140 -12.54 -20.43 -9.67
N LEU A 141 -11.37 -19.81 -9.51
CA LEU A 141 -10.68 -19.06 -10.55
C LEU A 141 -10.19 -19.98 -11.70
N GLU A 142 -9.64 -21.15 -11.40
CA GLU A 142 -9.35 -22.21 -12.39
C GLU A 142 -10.58 -22.62 -13.21
N THR A 143 -11.74 -22.67 -12.55
CA THR A 143 -13.00 -23.09 -13.17
C THR A 143 -13.54 -21.96 -14.06
N CYS A 144 -13.48 -20.71 -13.60
CA CYS A 144 -13.74 -19.52 -14.40
C CYS A 144 -12.80 -19.36 -15.61
N ALA A 145 -11.54 -19.82 -15.52
CA ALA A 145 -10.57 -19.75 -16.62
C ALA A 145 -10.99 -20.55 -17.86
N ARG A 146 -11.82 -21.59 -17.69
CA ARG A 146 -12.30 -22.49 -18.77
C ARG A 146 -13.44 -21.88 -19.59
N HIS A 147 -14.04 -20.78 -19.13
CA HIS A 147 -15.19 -20.12 -19.77
C HIS A 147 -14.91 -18.63 -20.06
N PRO A 148 -13.77 -18.26 -20.70
CA PRO A 148 -13.28 -16.88 -20.77
C PRO A 148 -14.21 -15.92 -21.53
N SER A 149 -15.05 -16.45 -22.42
CA SER A 149 -16.03 -15.68 -23.21
C SER A 149 -17.35 -15.43 -22.47
N GLN A 150 -17.56 -16.04 -21.30
CA GLN A 150 -18.76 -15.85 -20.48
C GLN A 150 -18.48 -14.87 -19.33
N ALA A 151 -19.48 -14.07 -18.96
CA ALA A 151 -19.39 -13.25 -17.75
C ALA A 151 -19.43 -14.18 -16.52
N ARG A 152 -18.51 -14.00 -15.58
CA ARG A 152 -18.25 -14.94 -14.48
C ARG A 152 -18.29 -14.22 -13.14
N THR A 153 -18.89 -14.86 -12.13
CA THR A 153 -18.94 -14.33 -10.76
C THR A 153 -18.57 -15.41 -9.77
N VAL A 154 -17.49 -15.19 -9.03
CA VAL A 154 -17.12 -15.99 -7.86
C VAL A 154 -17.76 -15.35 -6.63
N HIS A 155 -18.73 -16.05 -6.04
CA HIS A 155 -19.40 -15.67 -4.80
C HIS A 155 -18.77 -16.43 -3.63
N LEU A 156 -18.25 -15.69 -2.66
CA LEU A 156 -17.69 -16.23 -1.43
C LEU A 156 -18.75 -16.17 -0.32
N ARG A 157 -18.96 -17.29 0.38
CA ARG A 157 -19.81 -17.36 1.55
C ARG A 157 -19.12 -16.80 2.79
N ALA A 158 -19.89 -16.46 3.83
CA ALA A 158 -19.39 -15.93 5.09
C ALA A 158 -18.21 -16.74 5.65
N GLY A 159 -17.08 -16.08 5.93
CA GLY A 159 -15.89 -16.78 6.41
C GLY A 159 -14.57 -16.02 6.23
N THR A 160 -13.50 -16.69 6.64
CA THR A 160 -12.12 -16.22 6.55
C THR A 160 -11.32 -17.20 5.69
N TYR A 161 -10.81 -16.74 4.56
CA TYR A 161 -10.12 -17.52 3.53
C TYR A 161 -8.63 -17.18 3.56
N GLY A 162 -7.84 -18.07 4.16
CA GLY A 162 -6.39 -18.00 4.11
C GLY A 162 -5.87 -18.32 2.72
N LEU A 163 -4.88 -17.56 2.26
CA LEU A 163 -4.14 -17.83 1.03
C LEU A 163 -2.77 -18.43 1.36
N ASP A 164 -2.45 -19.56 0.72
CA ASP A 164 -1.10 -20.16 0.80
C ASP A 164 -0.10 -19.49 -0.15
N ASP A 165 -0.57 -18.88 -1.26
CA ASP A 165 0.24 -18.10 -2.20
C ASP A 165 -0.62 -16.99 -2.87
N THR A 166 0.05 -16.06 -3.57
CA THR A 166 -0.54 -14.93 -4.29
C THR A 166 -1.43 -15.40 -5.44
N LEU A 167 -2.73 -15.10 -5.38
CA LEU A 167 -3.67 -15.43 -6.46
C LEU A 167 -3.43 -14.52 -7.68
N THR A 168 -2.82 -15.10 -8.72
CA THR A 168 -2.52 -14.38 -9.96
C THR A 168 -3.68 -14.50 -10.95
N ILE A 169 -4.19 -13.35 -11.40
CA ILE A 169 -5.19 -13.24 -12.47
C ILE A 169 -4.47 -12.66 -13.69
N ASP A 170 -4.16 -13.50 -14.67
CA ASP A 170 -3.55 -13.08 -15.94
C ASP A 170 -4.60 -12.77 -17.02
N HIS A 171 -4.13 -12.43 -18.22
CA HIS A 171 -4.99 -12.15 -19.38
C HIS A 171 -5.88 -13.34 -19.79
N GLY A 172 -5.41 -14.58 -19.64
CA GLY A 172 -6.17 -15.79 -19.98
C GLY A 172 -7.29 -16.06 -18.97
N LEU A 173 -6.99 -15.96 -17.68
CA LEU A 173 -7.95 -16.10 -16.59
C LEU A 173 -8.99 -14.97 -16.63
N ALA A 174 -8.55 -13.73 -16.85
CA ALA A 174 -9.43 -12.58 -17.03
C ALA A 174 -10.37 -12.74 -18.24
N GLY A 175 -9.91 -13.34 -19.34
CA GLY A 175 -10.76 -13.70 -20.48
C GLY A 175 -11.28 -12.51 -21.31
N GLN A 176 -12.28 -12.76 -22.17
CA GLN A 176 -12.88 -11.72 -23.01
C GLN A 176 -14.14 -11.08 -22.39
N ALA A 177 -14.73 -11.70 -21.37
CA ALA A 177 -15.94 -11.23 -20.68
C ALA A 177 -15.70 -11.03 -19.17
N PRO A 178 -16.44 -10.13 -18.48
CA PRO A 178 -16.12 -9.70 -17.12
C PRO A 178 -15.99 -10.82 -16.09
N LEU A 179 -15.09 -10.63 -15.13
CA LEU A 179 -14.88 -11.52 -13.99
C LEU A 179 -15.09 -10.73 -12.69
N THR A 180 -16.03 -11.15 -11.85
CA THR A 180 -16.27 -10.55 -10.54
C THR A 180 -15.93 -11.54 -9.44
N VAL A 181 -15.24 -11.09 -8.39
CA VAL A 181 -14.98 -11.83 -7.15
C VAL A 181 -15.61 -11.04 -6.01
N GLN A 182 -16.56 -11.63 -5.30
CA GLN A 182 -17.38 -10.89 -4.34
C GLN A 182 -17.91 -11.72 -3.17
N ALA A 183 -18.33 -11.05 -2.10
CA ALA A 183 -19.16 -11.67 -1.07
C ALA A 183 -20.58 -12.00 -1.58
N TYR A 184 -21.11 -13.15 -1.16
CA TYR A 184 -22.48 -13.57 -1.43
C TYR A 184 -23.46 -12.73 -0.61
N GLY A 185 -24.32 -11.94 -1.28
CA GLY A 185 -25.18 -10.98 -0.61
C GLY A 185 -24.39 -10.02 0.29
N ASP A 186 -24.84 -9.89 1.53
CA ASP A 186 -24.23 -9.05 2.58
C ASP A 186 -23.36 -9.85 3.57
N GLU A 187 -22.97 -11.08 3.21
CA GLU A 187 -22.14 -11.94 4.05
C GLU A 187 -20.72 -11.37 4.24
N ARG A 188 -20.15 -11.53 5.45
CA ARG A 188 -18.80 -11.01 5.75
C ARG A 188 -17.73 -11.99 5.31
N VAL A 189 -16.93 -11.57 4.33
CA VAL A 189 -15.85 -12.35 3.73
C VAL A 189 -14.51 -11.67 3.96
N THR A 190 -13.59 -12.35 4.65
CA THR A 190 -12.19 -11.94 4.77
C THR A 190 -11.30 -12.85 3.93
N ILE A 191 -10.42 -12.27 3.12
CA ILE A 191 -9.35 -12.97 2.41
C ILE A 191 -8.03 -12.46 2.99
N HIS A 192 -7.14 -13.35 3.42
CA HIS A 192 -5.94 -12.95 4.15
C HIS A 192 -4.70 -13.77 3.80
N GLY A 193 -3.54 -13.14 3.94
CA GLY A 193 -2.23 -13.71 3.58
C GLY A 193 -1.47 -14.29 4.78
N GLY A 194 -2.18 -14.70 5.84
CA GLY A 194 -1.58 -15.13 7.10
C GLY A 194 -1.86 -16.60 7.44
N LYS A 195 -0.92 -17.24 8.11
CA LYS A 195 -1.10 -18.56 8.71
C LYS A 195 -1.70 -18.41 10.11
N LYS A 196 -2.74 -19.17 10.44
CA LYS A 196 -3.11 -19.42 11.83
C LYS A 196 -1.99 -20.25 12.49
N LEU A 197 -1.47 -19.78 13.61
CA LEU A 197 -0.51 -20.53 14.41
C LEU A 197 -1.26 -21.49 15.34
N ASP A 198 -0.71 -22.69 15.50
CA ASP A 198 -1.16 -23.62 16.54
C ASP A 198 -0.32 -23.38 17.80
N CYS A 199 -0.97 -23.05 18.91
CA CYS A 199 -0.30 -22.51 20.09
C CYS A 199 -0.77 -23.17 21.39
N ASP A 200 -0.06 -24.22 21.80
CA ASP A 200 -0.12 -24.74 23.17
C ASP A 200 0.61 -23.77 24.12
N TRP A 201 -0.09 -22.70 24.50
CA TRP A 201 0.42 -21.66 25.39
C TRP A 201 0.66 -22.19 26.81
N ARG A 202 1.86 -21.96 27.33
CA ARG A 202 2.26 -22.32 28.69
C ARG A 202 2.81 -21.09 29.44
N PRO A 203 2.55 -20.93 30.76
CA PRO A 203 3.15 -19.85 31.54
C PRO A 203 4.68 -19.93 31.49
N TYR A 204 5.35 -18.79 31.32
CA TYR A 204 6.81 -18.73 31.30
C TYR A 204 7.34 -18.00 32.55
N LYS A 205 7.21 -16.67 32.61
CA LYS A 205 7.55 -15.83 33.77
C LYS A 205 6.89 -14.45 33.62
N ASP A 206 6.77 -13.68 34.69
CA ASP A 206 6.51 -12.23 34.64
C ASP A 206 5.28 -11.80 33.79
N GLY A 207 4.26 -12.68 33.67
CA GLY A 207 3.08 -12.47 32.81
C GLY A 207 3.25 -12.88 31.34
N ILE A 208 4.46 -13.22 30.92
CA ILE A 208 4.81 -13.78 29.61
C ILE A 208 4.39 -15.25 29.55
N TRP A 209 3.83 -15.64 28.40
CA TRP A 209 3.52 -17.01 28.01
C TRP A 209 4.45 -17.43 26.86
N ALA A 210 4.74 -18.72 26.78
CA ALA A 210 5.57 -19.32 25.73
C ALA A 210 4.81 -20.43 25.00
N CYS A 211 5.13 -20.60 23.71
CA CYS A 211 4.61 -21.62 22.82
C CYS A 211 5.76 -22.19 21.98
N ASP A 212 5.80 -23.52 21.81
CA ASP A 212 6.73 -24.18 20.90
C ASP A 212 6.24 -24.07 19.44
N LEU A 213 7.01 -23.40 18.58
CA LEU A 213 6.79 -23.29 17.13
C LEU A 213 8.03 -23.83 16.38
N PRO A 214 8.22 -25.15 16.30
CA PRO A 214 9.43 -25.76 15.72
C PRO A 214 9.64 -25.42 14.23
N GLU A 215 8.58 -25.05 13.50
CA GLU A 215 8.66 -24.55 12.12
C GLU A 215 9.55 -23.29 11.99
N ALA A 216 9.56 -22.41 13.01
CA ALA A 216 10.39 -21.20 12.99
C ALA A 216 11.89 -21.55 12.98
N ARG A 217 12.30 -22.55 13.76
CA ARG A 217 13.68 -23.07 13.79
C ARG A 217 14.10 -23.79 12.52
N MET A 218 13.14 -24.25 11.73
CA MET A 218 13.38 -24.83 10.40
C MET A 218 13.36 -23.76 9.29
N GLY A 219 13.25 -22.47 9.63
CA GLY A 219 13.10 -21.36 8.67
C GLY A 219 11.73 -21.30 7.98
N GLY A 220 10.78 -22.16 8.36
CA GLY A 220 9.44 -22.23 7.78
C GLY A 220 8.45 -21.20 8.32
N LEU A 221 8.80 -20.50 9.41
CA LEU A 221 8.08 -19.34 9.93
C LEU A 221 9.07 -18.22 10.27
N ASN A 222 9.05 -17.15 9.47
CA ASN A 222 9.71 -15.88 9.77
C ASN A 222 8.68 -14.78 9.52
N PHE A 223 8.32 -14.02 10.56
CA PHE A 223 7.33 -12.95 10.46
C PHE A 223 7.66 -11.79 11.41
N THR A 224 7.25 -10.58 11.00
CA THR A 224 7.46 -9.32 11.72
C THR A 224 6.20 -8.80 12.41
N GLN A 225 5.08 -9.49 12.23
CA GLN A 225 3.75 -9.11 12.73
C GLN A 225 3.03 -10.34 13.27
N LEU A 226 2.34 -10.13 14.40
CA LEU A 226 1.50 -11.12 15.04
C LEU A 226 0.16 -10.48 15.34
N PHE A 227 -0.92 -11.24 15.21
CA PHE A 227 -2.28 -10.83 15.55
C PHE A 227 -2.86 -11.84 16.54
N ALA A 228 -3.58 -11.35 17.54
CA ALA A 228 -4.34 -12.17 18.49
C ALA A 228 -5.81 -11.76 18.38
N ASN A 229 -6.68 -12.71 18.02
CA ASN A 229 -8.11 -12.47 17.77
C ASN A 229 -8.35 -11.31 16.79
N GLY A 230 -7.59 -11.26 15.69
CA GLY A 230 -7.63 -10.18 14.69
C GLY A 230 -7.04 -8.84 15.12
N ARG A 231 -6.56 -8.68 16.36
CA ARG A 231 -5.89 -7.45 16.84
C ARG A 231 -4.38 -7.58 16.74
N ARG A 232 -3.73 -6.65 16.04
CA ARG A 232 -2.27 -6.54 15.92
C ARG A 232 -1.61 -6.45 17.31
N GLN A 233 -0.60 -7.29 17.54
CA GLN A 233 0.24 -7.32 18.73
C GLN A 233 1.54 -6.53 18.49
N ILE A 234 2.16 -6.04 19.57
CA ILE A 234 3.35 -5.17 19.52
C ILE A 234 4.61 -6.06 19.51
N ARG A 235 5.54 -5.83 18.59
CA ARG A 235 6.82 -6.55 18.61
C ARG A 235 7.70 -5.96 19.73
N ALA A 236 8.20 -6.80 20.64
CA ALA A 236 8.86 -6.39 21.89
C ALA A 236 9.92 -5.31 21.67
N ARG A 237 9.83 -4.17 22.39
CA ARG A 237 10.52 -2.93 21.99
C ARG A 237 10.92 -1.99 23.13
N PHE A 238 12.07 -1.33 22.94
CA PHE A 238 12.49 -0.20 23.76
C PHE A 238 12.45 1.15 23.00
N PRO A 239 11.80 2.20 23.54
CA PRO A 239 10.88 2.16 24.68
C PRO A 239 9.55 1.47 24.33
N ASN A 240 8.89 0.96 25.36
CA ASN A 240 7.51 0.47 25.30
C ASN A 240 6.58 1.47 24.58
N ARG A 241 5.61 0.96 23.82
CA ARG A 241 4.63 1.82 23.14
C ARG A 241 3.74 2.53 24.15
N ASP A 242 3.76 3.87 24.15
CA ASP A 242 2.87 4.72 24.95
C ASP A 242 2.18 5.75 24.04
N ASP A 243 0.91 5.47 23.71
CA ASP A 243 0.07 6.33 22.89
C ASP A 243 -0.60 7.46 23.70
N SER A 244 -0.38 7.55 25.02
CA SER A 244 -1.10 8.48 25.89
C SER A 244 -0.66 9.95 25.71
N ARG A 245 0.58 10.19 25.29
CA ARG A 245 1.20 11.52 25.14
C ARG A 245 1.99 11.67 23.83
N PRO A 246 1.31 11.63 22.66
CA PRO A 246 1.96 11.81 21.35
C PRO A 246 2.66 13.17 21.22
N ASP A 247 2.21 14.17 21.98
CA ASP A 247 2.82 15.50 22.07
C ASP A 247 4.22 15.50 22.72
N LYS A 248 4.53 14.53 23.58
CA LYS A 248 5.73 14.54 24.45
C LYS A 248 6.73 13.40 24.21
N ARG A 249 6.81 12.90 22.97
CA ARG A 249 7.72 11.80 22.59
C ARG A 249 7.45 10.46 23.30
N ALA A 250 6.27 10.27 23.89
CA ALA A 250 5.94 9.04 24.62
C ALA A 250 6.14 7.78 23.76
N GLY A 251 6.76 6.76 24.34
CA GLY A 251 7.21 5.56 23.65
C GLY A 251 8.40 5.72 22.69
N TYR A 252 9.07 6.87 22.65
CA TYR A 252 10.29 7.09 21.87
C TYR A 252 11.41 7.66 22.74
N THR A 253 12.65 7.33 22.40
CA THR A 253 13.85 8.02 22.91
C THR A 253 14.52 8.80 21.78
N THR A 254 15.59 9.54 22.08
CA THR A 254 16.33 10.39 21.12
C THR A 254 17.84 10.20 21.28
N PRO A 255 18.64 10.26 20.19
CA PRO A 255 20.09 10.11 20.29
C PRO A 255 20.75 11.36 20.87
N LEU A 256 21.98 11.23 21.36
CA LEU A 256 22.82 12.35 21.78
C LEU A 256 23.58 12.97 20.59
N ASP A 257 24.19 12.13 19.76
CA ASP A 257 24.88 12.49 18.50
C ASP A 257 24.74 11.32 17.50
N VAL A 258 25.28 11.47 16.29
CA VAL A 258 25.35 10.43 15.25
C VAL A 258 26.75 9.85 15.12
N ILE A 259 26.84 8.60 14.67
CA ILE A 259 28.11 8.01 14.25
C ILE A 259 28.44 8.52 12.84
N ARG A 260 29.65 9.04 12.67
CA ARG A 260 30.13 9.71 11.45
C ARG A 260 30.83 8.69 10.55
N THR A 261 30.97 9.01 9.27
CA THR A 261 31.73 8.18 8.32
C THR A 261 33.18 7.95 8.76
N SER A 262 33.79 8.96 9.38
CA SER A 262 35.15 8.94 9.93
C SER A 262 35.32 8.14 11.23
N ASP A 263 34.25 7.65 11.84
CA ASP A 263 34.36 6.75 12.99
C ASP A 263 34.80 5.34 12.55
N ASP A 264 35.75 4.77 13.31
CA ASP A 264 36.22 3.40 13.12
C ASP A 264 35.08 2.40 13.28
N ASP A 265 34.73 1.75 12.17
CA ASP A 265 33.64 0.79 12.12
C ASP A 265 34.11 -0.57 12.62
N PRO A 266 33.46 -1.19 13.62
CA PRO A 266 33.89 -2.49 14.13
C PRO A 266 33.52 -3.65 13.20
N LEU A 267 32.56 -3.47 12.27
CA LEU A 267 32.03 -4.55 11.41
C LEU A 267 31.73 -4.08 9.97
N PRO A 268 32.67 -3.44 9.25
CA PRO A 268 32.42 -2.84 7.92
C PRO A 268 32.02 -3.87 6.84
N ALA A 269 32.39 -5.15 7.03
CA ALA A 269 31.96 -6.25 6.16
C ALA A 269 30.44 -6.52 6.18
N ARG A 270 29.69 -5.90 7.10
CA ARG A 270 28.23 -5.99 7.25
C ARG A 270 27.46 -4.82 6.59
N ASP A 271 28.13 -3.85 5.98
CA ASP A 271 27.52 -2.62 5.40
C ASP A 271 26.78 -2.87 4.06
N ARG A 272 26.31 -4.09 3.82
CA ARG A 272 26.00 -4.65 2.49
C ARG A 272 24.78 -4.05 1.78
N ASP A 273 24.00 -3.19 2.44
CA ASP A 273 22.82 -2.57 1.84
C ASP A 273 22.56 -1.12 2.35
N MET A 274 23.64 -0.37 2.64
CA MET A 274 23.54 1.05 2.99
C MET A 274 23.34 1.89 1.71
N THR A 275 22.09 2.02 1.25
CA THR A 275 21.73 2.52 -0.10
C THR A 275 21.96 4.03 -0.39
N TYR A 276 22.97 4.67 0.20
CA TYR A 276 23.25 6.11 0.02
C TYR A 276 24.60 6.34 -0.67
N ASP A 277 24.60 7.12 -1.75
CA ASP A 277 25.79 7.48 -2.53
C ASP A 277 26.69 8.51 -1.79
N CYS A 278 26.17 9.15 -0.74
CA CYS A 278 26.87 10.13 0.07
C CYS A 278 26.69 9.86 1.58
N GLU A 279 27.82 9.67 2.27
CA GLU A 279 27.98 9.65 3.74
C GLU A 279 26.76 9.23 4.58
N PRO A 280 26.26 7.98 4.45
CA PRO A 280 25.18 7.51 5.28
C PRO A 280 25.54 7.53 6.77
N HIS A 281 24.56 7.88 7.61
CA HIS A 281 24.66 7.72 9.06
C HIS A 281 24.88 6.24 9.41
N LYS A 282 26.09 5.90 9.88
CA LYS A 282 26.48 4.53 10.29
C LYS A 282 25.78 4.02 11.55
N GLY A 283 25.12 4.92 12.29
CA GLY A 283 24.50 4.63 13.56
C GLY A 283 24.28 5.89 14.41
N LEU A 284 23.97 5.69 15.68
CA LEU A 284 23.74 6.76 16.66
C LEU A 284 24.52 6.55 17.96
N VAL A 285 24.75 7.64 18.68
CA VAL A 285 25.20 7.66 20.08
C VAL A 285 23.97 7.76 20.97
N PHE A 286 23.80 6.85 21.92
CA PHE A 286 22.68 6.85 22.86
C PHE A 286 23.08 7.42 24.23
N ASP A 287 22.08 7.84 25.01
CA ASP A 287 22.28 8.20 26.42
C ASP A 287 22.16 6.94 27.30
N ALA A 288 23.25 6.58 28.00
CA ALA A 288 23.28 5.44 28.90
C ALA A 288 22.40 5.61 30.16
N ALA A 289 21.98 6.84 30.49
CA ALA A 289 21.01 7.10 31.56
C ALA A 289 19.54 6.99 31.08
N VAL A 290 19.31 6.91 29.76
CA VAL A 290 17.95 6.79 29.16
C VAL A 290 17.73 5.43 28.49
N LEU A 291 18.76 4.81 27.91
CA LEU A 291 18.66 3.46 27.37
C LEU A 291 18.44 2.44 28.50
N THR A 292 17.62 1.42 28.21
CA THR A 292 17.42 0.24 29.05
C THR A 292 18.75 -0.31 29.63
N PRO A 293 18.83 -0.62 30.94
CA PRO A 293 20.02 -1.20 31.55
C PRO A 293 20.23 -2.67 31.18
N ARG A 294 19.24 -3.29 30.51
CA ARG A 294 19.31 -4.68 30.05
C ARG A 294 20.42 -4.83 28.98
N ARG A 295 20.82 -6.07 28.69
CA ARG A 295 21.85 -6.41 27.70
C ARG A 295 21.27 -7.32 26.64
N TRP A 296 21.06 -6.77 25.46
CA TRP A 296 20.41 -7.44 24.33
C TRP A 296 21.32 -8.56 23.82
N LYS A 297 20.83 -9.80 23.76
CA LYS A 297 21.67 -10.96 23.42
C LYS A 297 21.93 -11.12 21.92
N ARG A 298 20.94 -10.75 21.10
CA ARG A 298 21.00 -10.80 19.63
C ARG A 298 20.64 -9.44 19.03
N PRO A 299 21.42 -8.37 19.30
CA PRO A 299 21.12 -7.03 18.81
C PRO A 299 21.01 -6.99 17.27
N GLU A 300 21.72 -7.87 16.55
CA GLU A 300 21.65 -8.00 15.09
C GLU A 300 20.29 -8.47 14.53
N GLU A 301 19.41 -9.03 15.36
CA GLU A 301 18.03 -9.34 15.00
C GLU A 301 17.08 -8.15 15.23
N ALA A 302 17.53 -7.12 15.96
CA ALA A 302 16.72 -5.98 16.34
C ALA A 302 16.60 -4.97 15.20
N VAL A 303 15.45 -4.31 15.11
CA VAL A 303 15.17 -3.27 14.11
C VAL A 303 15.00 -1.93 14.79
N ILE A 304 15.81 -0.94 14.41
CA ILE A 304 15.56 0.46 14.79
C ILE A 304 14.59 1.11 13.79
N HIS A 305 13.60 1.82 14.34
CA HIS A 305 12.71 2.71 13.59
C HIS A 305 12.97 4.13 14.07
N ILE A 306 13.58 4.97 13.23
CA ILE A 306 14.05 6.32 13.60
C ILE A 306 13.52 7.39 12.63
N PHE A 307 12.92 8.46 13.17
CA PHE A 307 12.54 9.63 12.39
C PHE A 307 13.77 10.44 11.95
N GLN A 308 13.73 11.02 10.75
CA GLN A 308 14.66 12.11 10.39
C GLN A 308 14.59 13.25 11.41
N ALA A 309 15.64 14.05 11.52
CA ALA A 309 15.72 15.19 12.42
C ALA A 309 14.58 16.22 12.18
N ASP A 310 14.14 16.35 10.92
CA ASP A 310 13.05 17.23 10.47
C ASP A 310 11.71 16.52 10.24
N TYR A 311 11.60 15.23 10.61
CA TYR A 311 10.34 14.46 10.65
C TYR A 311 9.56 14.31 9.32
N TRP A 312 10.22 14.44 8.15
CA TRP A 312 9.54 14.23 6.86
C TRP A 312 9.15 12.76 6.62
N GLY A 313 9.85 11.84 7.28
CA GLY A 313 9.60 10.41 7.32
C GLY A 313 10.43 9.71 8.40
N ASN A 314 10.52 8.39 8.30
CA ASN A 314 11.39 7.54 9.12
C ASN A 314 12.26 6.63 8.25
N LEU A 315 13.33 6.14 8.86
CA LEU A 315 14.30 5.21 8.32
C LEU A 315 14.34 3.98 9.22
N GLN A 316 14.48 2.80 8.61
CA GLN A 316 14.29 1.51 9.27
C GLN A 316 15.44 0.58 8.93
N TRP A 317 16.19 0.13 9.94
CA TRP A 317 17.40 -0.68 9.78
C TRP A 317 17.40 -1.87 10.74
N ARG A 318 17.91 -3.02 10.30
CA ARG A 318 18.49 -4.01 11.24
C ARG A 318 19.73 -3.40 11.88
N LEU A 319 19.96 -3.61 13.16
CA LEU A 319 21.24 -3.24 13.78
C LEU A 319 22.34 -4.21 13.31
N LYS A 320 23.59 -3.77 13.32
CA LYS A 320 24.75 -4.67 13.13
C LYS A 320 25.51 -4.95 14.43
N HIS A 321 25.45 -4.04 15.40
CA HIS A 321 26.10 -4.12 16.71
C HIS A 321 25.57 -3.04 17.68
N ILE A 322 25.75 -3.27 18.99
CA ILE A 322 25.61 -2.26 20.04
C ILE A 322 26.84 -2.31 20.96
N ASP A 323 27.53 -1.17 21.08
CA ASP A 323 28.70 -0.97 21.92
C ASP A 323 28.24 -0.20 23.18
N TYR A 324 28.17 -0.92 24.30
CA TYR A 324 27.76 -0.39 25.61
C TYR A 324 28.88 0.30 26.38
N GLU A 325 30.13 0.32 25.88
CA GLU A 325 31.25 1.03 26.50
C GLU A 325 31.39 2.44 25.91
N ARG A 326 31.16 2.58 24.60
CA ARG A 326 31.15 3.85 23.86
C ARG A 326 29.76 4.44 23.63
N ASN A 327 28.72 3.77 24.12
CA ASN A 327 27.30 4.14 23.98
C ASN A 327 26.85 4.31 22.52
N ARG A 328 27.16 3.34 21.65
CA ARG A 328 26.91 3.38 20.20
C ARG A 328 26.00 2.26 19.72
N ILE A 329 24.94 2.61 18.98
CA ILE A 329 24.14 1.66 18.20
C ILE A 329 24.53 1.80 16.74
N TRP A 330 24.95 0.70 16.11
CA TRP A 330 25.40 0.66 14.72
C TRP A 330 24.32 0.07 13.80
N PHE A 331 24.04 0.74 12.67
CA PHE A 331 23.06 0.30 11.68
C PHE A 331 23.69 -0.66 10.67
N GLY A 332 22.89 -1.59 10.15
CA GLY A 332 23.25 -2.54 9.09
C GLY A 332 22.30 -2.41 7.90
N GLU A 333 21.73 -3.53 7.48
CA GLU A 333 20.77 -3.63 6.36
C GLU A 333 19.52 -2.74 6.56
N GLY A 334 19.18 -1.92 5.57
CA GLY A 334 17.94 -1.12 5.55
C GLY A 334 18.10 0.34 5.11
N GLY A 335 17.23 1.20 5.62
CA GLY A 335 17.23 2.64 5.38
C GLY A 335 16.72 3.03 3.99
N HIS A 336 16.02 2.14 3.29
CA HIS A 336 15.62 2.34 1.89
C HIS A 336 14.59 3.44 1.68
N GLN A 337 13.88 3.86 2.74
CA GLN A 337 12.62 4.62 2.70
C GLN A 337 12.71 5.98 1.98
N MET A 338 13.87 6.64 1.96
CA MET A 338 14.03 7.97 1.38
C MET A 338 14.47 7.92 -0.08
N GLY A 339 13.94 8.85 -0.89
CA GLY A 339 14.31 9.02 -2.30
C GLY A 339 15.64 9.72 -2.52
N VAL A 340 16.00 10.71 -1.69
CA VAL A 340 17.18 11.58 -1.89
C VAL A 340 18.50 10.90 -1.49
N LYS A 341 18.84 9.79 -2.15
CA LYS A 341 20.03 8.97 -1.86
C LYS A 341 21.37 9.63 -2.28
N TRP A 342 21.30 10.85 -2.81
CA TRP A 342 22.38 11.65 -3.38
C TRP A 342 22.61 13.01 -2.66
N THR A 343 21.98 13.27 -1.51
CA THR A 343 22.36 14.40 -0.63
C THR A 343 22.46 13.95 0.84
N THR A 344 23.40 14.56 1.58
CA THR A 344 23.65 14.27 3.00
C THR A 344 22.42 14.56 3.88
N GLU A 345 21.71 15.64 3.57
CA GLU A 345 20.53 16.06 4.33
C GLU A 345 19.31 15.14 4.09
N GLY A 346 19.29 14.41 2.97
CA GLY A 346 18.15 13.60 2.53
C GLY A 346 17.72 12.50 3.50
N ALA A 347 18.63 12.05 4.36
CA ALA A 347 18.38 11.06 5.40
C ALA A 347 18.81 11.55 6.80
N HIS A 348 18.89 12.86 7.01
CA HIS A 348 19.51 13.43 8.21
C HIS A 348 18.84 12.93 9.50
N ILE A 349 19.64 12.30 10.38
CA ILE A 349 19.29 12.02 11.77
C ILE A 349 20.19 12.81 12.72
N GLY A 350 19.71 13.06 13.93
CA GLY A 350 20.46 13.79 14.96
C GLY A 350 19.65 13.90 16.26
N LYS A 351 20.10 14.74 17.20
CA LYS A 351 19.46 14.92 18.53
C LYS A 351 17.95 15.26 18.52
N ASN A 352 17.42 15.71 17.38
CA ASN A 352 16.00 15.98 17.19
C ASN A 352 15.19 14.72 16.82
N SER A 353 15.83 13.70 16.24
CA SER A 353 15.23 12.42 15.83
C SER A 353 14.62 11.66 17.01
N ARG A 354 13.44 11.07 16.81
CA ARG A 354 12.82 10.10 17.72
C ARG A 354 13.06 8.68 17.21
N PHE A 355 13.36 7.73 18.09
CA PHE A 355 13.47 6.32 17.73
C PHE A 355 12.91 5.36 18.78
N TYR A 356 12.64 4.15 18.33
CA TYR A 356 12.54 2.94 19.17
C TYR A 356 13.27 1.79 18.46
N VAL A 357 13.62 0.75 19.21
CA VAL A 357 14.19 -0.50 18.72
C VAL A 357 13.22 -1.63 19.06
N GLU A 358 12.85 -2.46 18.09
CA GLU A 358 11.96 -3.62 18.26
C GLU A 358 12.68 -4.95 17.98
N ASN A 359 12.00 -6.06 18.27
CA ASN A 359 12.48 -7.43 18.16
C ASN A 359 13.57 -7.79 19.18
N VAL A 360 13.42 -7.30 20.41
CA VAL A 360 14.37 -7.58 21.50
C VAL A 360 13.68 -8.36 22.61
N PHE A 361 14.07 -9.63 22.80
CA PHE A 361 13.51 -10.48 23.86
C PHE A 361 13.70 -9.91 25.27
N GLU A 362 14.85 -9.27 25.51
CA GLU A 362 15.10 -8.60 26.79
C GLU A 362 14.12 -7.46 27.07
N GLU A 363 13.49 -6.85 26.07
CA GLU A 363 12.52 -5.75 26.21
C GLU A 363 11.06 -6.23 26.06
N LEU A 364 10.80 -7.54 26.16
CA LEU A 364 9.44 -8.07 26.28
C LEU A 364 8.96 -7.89 27.73
N ASP A 365 8.34 -6.74 28.03
CA ASP A 365 7.84 -6.44 29.39
C ASP A 365 6.48 -5.70 29.48
N ALA A 366 5.88 -5.30 28.34
CA ALA A 366 4.55 -4.67 28.33
C ALA A 366 3.42 -5.56 27.76
N PRO A 367 2.16 -5.34 28.16
CA PRO A 367 1.02 -6.08 27.60
C PRO A 367 0.85 -5.89 26.09
N MET A 368 0.40 -6.96 25.42
CA MET A 368 0.37 -7.14 23.96
C MET A 368 1.74 -7.29 23.28
N GLU A 369 2.86 -7.32 24.01
CA GLU A 369 4.16 -7.53 23.38
C GLU A 369 4.46 -9.01 23.03
N TRP A 370 5.25 -9.25 21.99
CA TRP A 370 5.72 -10.58 21.60
C TRP A 370 7.13 -10.59 21.01
N TYR A 371 7.81 -11.74 21.11
CA TYR A 371 9.09 -12.04 20.46
C TYR A 371 9.09 -13.49 19.95
N LEU A 372 9.64 -13.72 18.75
CA LEU A 372 9.80 -15.05 18.16
C LEU A 372 11.29 -15.42 18.19
N ASP A 373 11.66 -16.38 19.04
CA ASP A 373 13.01 -16.96 19.01
C ASP A 373 13.09 -18.00 17.87
N GLN A 374 13.77 -17.62 16.80
CA GLN A 374 13.97 -18.47 15.62
C GLN A 374 15.06 -19.54 15.82
N HIS A 375 15.84 -19.50 16.90
CA HIS A 375 16.90 -20.49 17.19
C HIS A 375 16.39 -21.58 18.13
N GLU A 376 15.56 -21.22 19.11
CA GLU A 376 14.86 -22.17 19.97
C GLU A 376 13.62 -22.74 19.28
N GLY A 377 12.99 -21.98 18.38
CA GLY A 377 11.70 -22.31 17.77
C GLY A 377 10.55 -22.05 18.74
N LYS A 378 10.53 -20.86 19.35
CA LYS A 378 9.55 -20.50 20.40
C LYS A 378 8.95 -19.13 20.16
N LEU A 379 7.64 -19.01 20.34
CA LEU A 379 6.94 -17.73 20.40
C LEU A 379 6.68 -17.36 21.87
N TYR A 380 7.11 -16.17 22.26
CA TYR A 380 6.84 -15.56 23.55
C TYR A 380 5.86 -14.40 23.38
N TRP A 381 4.87 -14.28 24.27
CA TRP A 381 3.83 -13.24 24.20
C TRP A 381 3.35 -12.86 25.59
N MET A 382 3.13 -11.56 25.84
CA MET A 382 2.43 -11.06 27.02
C MET A 382 1.00 -10.65 26.62
N PRO A 383 -0.05 -11.38 27.07
CA PRO A 383 -1.43 -11.06 26.73
C PRO A 383 -1.88 -9.69 27.25
N SER A 384 -3.01 -9.18 26.74
CA SER A 384 -3.74 -8.10 27.41
C SER A 384 -4.25 -8.57 28.78
N PRO A 385 -4.31 -7.72 29.82
CA PRO A 385 -4.86 -8.12 31.12
C PRO A 385 -6.29 -8.66 30.99
N GLY A 386 -6.53 -9.84 31.56
CA GLY A 386 -7.82 -10.54 31.48
C GLY A 386 -8.07 -11.33 30.18
N MET A 387 -7.11 -11.37 29.24
CA MET A 387 -7.19 -12.25 28.07
C MET A 387 -6.72 -13.67 28.43
N ASP A 388 -7.52 -14.67 28.08
CA ASP A 388 -7.18 -16.09 28.17
C ASP A 388 -6.32 -16.52 26.97
N PRO A 389 -5.05 -16.94 27.18
CA PRO A 389 -4.16 -17.33 26.08
C PRO A 389 -4.63 -18.59 25.35
N HIS A 390 -5.20 -19.56 26.07
CA HIS A 390 -5.65 -20.83 25.48
C HIS A 390 -6.85 -20.63 24.53
N ARG A 391 -7.46 -19.44 24.55
CA ARG A 391 -8.57 -19.04 23.66
C ARG A 391 -8.17 -17.97 22.65
N ALA A 392 -6.90 -17.59 22.58
CA ALA A 392 -6.41 -16.62 21.62
C ALA A 392 -6.15 -17.28 20.25
N VAL A 393 -6.85 -16.81 19.22
CA VAL A 393 -6.53 -17.17 17.83
C VAL A 393 -5.33 -16.35 17.39
N MET A 394 -4.18 -17.02 17.25
CA MET A 394 -2.93 -16.39 16.85
C MET A 394 -2.72 -16.49 15.34
N GLU A 395 -2.40 -15.39 14.69
CA GLU A 395 -2.24 -15.31 13.23
C GLU A 395 -0.99 -14.49 12.85
N ALA A 396 -0.21 -14.98 11.89
CA ALA A 396 1.01 -14.33 11.40
C ALA A 396 0.96 -14.21 9.86
N PRO A 397 1.13 -13.01 9.27
CA PRO A 397 1.26 -12.83 7.83
C PRO A 397 2.43 -13.64 7.23
N ARG A 398 2.24 -14.14 6.00
CA ARG A 398 3.25 -14.81 5.16
C ARG A 398 3.30 -14.30 3.71
N LEU A 399 2.35 -13.46 3.29
CA LEU A 399 2.26 -12.92 1.92
C LEU A 399 2.32 -11.40 1.92
N LYS A 400 3.11 -10.82 1.01
CA LYS A 400 3.14 -9.36 0.75
C LYS A 400 2.01 -8.91 -0.20
N THR A 401 1.51 -9.82 -1.02
CA THR A 401 0.42 -9.62 -2.00
C THR A 401 -0.60 -10.74 -1.88
N LEU A 402 -1.89 -10.41 -1.93
CA LEU A 402 -3.00 -11.38 -1.92
C LEU A 402 -3.45 -11.71 -3.35
N PHE A 403 -3.60 -10.68 -4.19
CA PHE A 403 -3.90 -10.84 -5.61
C PHE A 403 -2.94 -10.04 -6.49
N ARG A 404 -2.53 -10.65 -7.60
CA ARG A 404 -1.75 -10.01 -8.65
C ARG A 404 -2.50 -10.06 -9.97
N LEU A 405 -2.97 -8.92 -10.45
CA LEU A 405 -3.50 -8.79 -11.81
C LEU A 405 -2.30 -8.58 -12.74
N SER A 406 -1.97 -9.60 -13.52
CA SER A 406 -0.71 -9.74 -14.27
C SER A 406 -0.95 -9.71 -15.78
N GLY A 407 -1.17 -8.52 -16.32
CA GLY A 407 -1.30 -8.28 -17.75
C GLY A 407 -0.10 -7.57 -18.37
N SER A 408 -0.26 -7.15 -19.62
CA SER A 408 0.66 -6.28 -20.35
C SER A 408 -0.11 -5.27 -21.21
N ARG A 409 0.59 -4.35 -21.88
CA ARG A 409 -0.03 -3.40 -22.83
C ARG A 409 -0.71 -4.10 -24.02
N LEU A 410 -0.26 -5.30 -24.41
CA LEU A 410 -0.81 -6.07 -25.53
C LEU A 410 -1.85 -7.08 -25.06
N HIS A 411 -1.53 -7.84 -24.01
CA HIS A 411 -2.37 -8.86 -23.39
C HIS A 411 -2.79 -8.37 -22.01
N SER A 412 -3.78 -7.48 -21.97
CA SER A 412 -4.22 -6.80 -20.76
C SER A 412 -5.19 -7.64 -19.93
N VAL A 413 -5.12 -7.51 -18.61
CA VAL A 413 -6.17 -7.99 -17.70
C VAL A 413 -7.32 -6.99 -17.75
N GLU A 414 -8.50 -7.42 -18.19
CA GLU A 414 -9.63 -6.50 -18.44
C GLU A 414 -10.88 -6.85 -17.65
N ARG A 415 -11.59 -5.82 -17.18
CA ARG A 415 -12.94 -5.94 -16.59
C ARG A 415 -13.03 -6.93 -15.41
N VAL A 416 -11.96 -7.03 -14.62
CA VAL A 416 -11.92 -7.76 -13.35
C VAL A 416 -12.43 -6.85 -12.22
N THR A 417 -13.36 -7.32 -11.39
CA THR A 417 -13.93 -6.56 -10.26
C THR A 417 -13.80 -7.32 -8.95
N PHE A 418 -13.25 -6.70 -7.93
CA PHE A 418 -13.37 -7.11 -6.53
C PHE A 418 -14.48 -6.29 -5.85
N ASN A 419 -15.39 -6.95 -5.11
CA ASN A 419 -16.60 -6.29 -4.59
C ASN A 419 -17.03 -6.82 -3.21
N ARG A 420 -17.22 -5.93 -2.22
CA ARG A 420 -17.60 -6.26 -0.82
C ARG A 420 -16.70 -7.31 -0.13
N LEU A 421 -15.38 -7.22 -0.34
CA LEU A 421 -14.39 -8.12 0.27
C LEU A 421 -13.56 -7.39 1.35
N HIS A 422 -13.18 -8.10 2.41
CA HIS A 422 -12.16 -7.64 3.36
C HIS A 422 -10.81 -8.29 3.01
N PHE A 423 -9.79 -7.47 2.76
CA PHE A 423 -8.41 -7.89 2.50
C PHE A 423 -7.55 -7.62 3.74
N ALA A 424 -6.86 -8.65 4.25
CA ALA A 424 -6.17 -8.57 5.54
C ALA A 424 -4.84 -9.35 5.60
N LEU A 425 -4.09 -9.10 6.69
CA LEU A 425 -2.91 -9.85 7.13
C LEU A 425 -1.87 -10.07 6.02
N THR A 426 -1.26 -8.99 5.53
CA THR A 426 -0.06 -9.03 4.68
C THR A 426 1.19 -8.59 5.44
N GLU A 427 2.35 -9.11 5.05
CA GLU A 427 3.64 -8.85 5.70
C GLU A 427 4.08 -7.38 5.66
N THR A 428 5.04 -7.04 6.53
CA THR A 428 5.73 -5.74 6.49
C THR A 428 6.65 -5.62 5.29
N THR A 429 6.62 -4.48 4.61
CA THR A 429 7.52 -4.21 3.48
C THR A 429 8.75 -3.38 3.86
N PHE A 430 8.91 -2.93 5.12
CA PHE A 430 9.89 -1.89 5.48
C PHE A 430 11.38 -2.30 5.46
N LEU A 431 11.72 -3.58 5.26
CA LEU A 431 13.10 -4.04 4.97
C LEU A 431 13.23 -4.60 3.53
N GLU A 432 12.22 -4.41 2.69
CA GLU A 432 12.34 -4.69 1.26
C GLU A 432 13.08 -3.53 0.57
N PRO A 433 13.68 -3.74 -0.61
CA PRO A 433 14.20 -2.63 -1.42
C PRO A 433 13.10 -1.64 -1.82
N TYR A 434 13.28 -0.35 -1.49
CA TYR A 434 12.44 0.75 -1.97
C TYR A 434 13.12 1.43 -3.16
N GLU A 435 12.33 1.82 -4.14
CA GLU A 435 12.77 2.54 -5.34
C GLU A 435 12.27 3.98 -5.36
N VAL A 436 12.94 4.85 -6.11
CA VAL A 436 12.56 6.26 -6.29
C VAL A 436 11.68 6.36 -7.55
N PRO A 437 10.36 6.64 -7.42
CA PRO A 437 9.43 6.62 -8.54
C PRO A 437 9.46 7.91 -9.38
N SER A 438 10.29 8.88 -9.00
CA SER A 438 10.44 10.20 -9.64
C SER A 438 11.86 10.73 -9.43
N LEU A 439 12.06 12.06 -9.38
CA LEU A 439 13.33 12.71 -9.01
C LEU A 439 13.22 13.43 -7.64
N GLY A 440 12.24 13.04 -6.82
CA GLY A 440 11.91 13.66 -5.53
C GLY A 440 12.46 12.90 -4.32
N ASP A 441 11.98 13.30 -3.13
CA ASP A 441 12.38 12.77 -1.83
C ASP A 441 11.67 11.47 -1.41
N TRP A 442 10.65 11.05 -2.12
CA TRP A 442 9.91 9.82 -1.85
C TRP A 442 10.61 8.60 -2.45
N ALA A 443 10.78 7.55 -1.66
CA ALA A 443 10.91 6.20 -2.19
C ALA A 443 9.71 5.33 -1.76
N LEU A 444 9.47 4.22 -2.45
CA LEU A 444 8.39 3.29 -2.13
C LEU A 444 8.75 1.84 -2.44
N TYR A 445 8.13 0.92 -1.71
CA TYR A 445 8.06 -0.48 -2.12
C TYR A 445 7.10 -0.60 -3.32
N ARG A 446 7.57 -1.08 -4.48
CA ARG A 446 6.75 -1.28 -5.69
C ARG A 446 5.90 -2.56 -5.60
N GLY A 447 4.99 -2.59 -4.63
CA GLY A 447 4.06 -3.70 -4.38
C GLY A 447 2.99 -3.34 -3.36
N GLY A 448 2.06 -4.26 -3.11
CA GLY A 448 0.97 -4.10 -2.13
C GLY A 448 0.04 -5.32 -2.09
N ALA A 449 -0.97 -5.29 -1.22
CA ALA A 449 -1.92 -6.39 -1.01
C ALA A 449 -2.72 -6.73 -2.29
N LEU A 450 -3.11 -5.72 -3.08
CA LEU A 450 -3.55 -5.88 -4.46
C LEU A 450 -2.55 -5.19 -5.40
N LEU A 451 -1.87 -5.98 -6.24
CA LEU A 451 -0.92 -5.48 -7.24
C LEU A 451 -1.54 -5.59 -8.65
N LEU A 452 -1.60 -4.48 -9.37
CA LEU A 452 -2.24 -4.39 -10.69
C LEU A 452 -1.26 -3.87 -11.74
N GLU A 453 -0.87 -4.73 -12.69
CA GLU A 453 -0.03 -4.36 -13.83
C GLU A 453 -0.67 -4.80 -15.15
N GLY A 454 -0.61 -3.94 -16.17
CA GLY A 454 -1.16 -4.23 -17.49
C GLY A 454 -2.69 -4.29 -17.55
N THR A 455 -3.41 -3.56 -16.68
CA THR A 455 -4.89 -3.70 -16.57
C THR A 455 -5.68 -2.67 -17.39
N ARG A 456 -6.94 -3.00 -17.72
CA ARG A 456 -7.97 -2.06 -18.22
C ARG A 456 -9.30 -2.27 -17.52
N ASP A 457 -9.98 -1.18 -17.20
CA ASP A 457 -11.39 -1.13 -16.75
C ASP A 457 -11.70 -2.09 -15.59
N CYS A 458 -10.69 -2.34 -14.74
CA CYS A 458 -10.80 -3.15 -13.54
C CYS A 458 -11.30 -2.30 -12.36
N ALA A 459 -11.90 -2.92 -11.36
CA ALA A 459 -12.49 -2.20 -10.23
C ALA A 459 -12.30 -2.88 -8.87
N ILE A 460 -12.25 -2.07 -7.82
CA ILE A 460 -12.24 -2.46 -6.42
C ILE A 460 -13.36 -1.64 -5.77
N LYS A 461 -14.39 -2.31 -5.26
CA LYS A 461 -15.66 -1.70 -4.84
C LYS A 461 -16.08 -2.14 -3.45
N ASP A 462 -16.40 -1.18 -2.60
CA ASP A 462 -17.05 -1.42 -1.30
C ASP A 462 -16.26 -2.41 -0.40
N CYS A 463 -14.94 -2.45 -0.58
CA CYS A 463 -14.02 -3.37 0.10
C CYS A 463 -13.40 -2.74 1.37
N LEU A 464 -13.02 -3.58 2.32
CA LEU A 464 -12.23 -3.18 3.49
C LEU A 464 -10.77 -3.65 3.31
N PHE A 465 -9.81 -2.83 3.72
CA PHE A 465 -8.40 -3.16 3.80
C PHE A 465 -7.93 -2.91 5.24
N SER A 466 -7.55 -3.95 5.99
CA SER A 466 -6.96 -3.75 7.32
C SER A 466 -6.05 -4.85 7.85
N GLY A 467 -5.12 -4.50 8.74
CA GLY A 467 -4.09 -5.42 9.24
C GLY A 467 -3.00 -5.70 8.20
N LEU A 468 -2.74 -4.75 7.29
CA LEU A 468 -1.74 -4.90 6.23
C LEU A 468 -0.39 -4.36 6.70
N GLY A 469 0.72 -4.94 6.25
CA GLY A 469 2.07 -4.53 6.65
C GLY A 469 2.83 -3.67 5.63
N GLY A 470 2.37 -3.61 4.39
CA GLY A 470 2.87 -2.70 3.36
C GLY A 470 1.76 -1.82 2.81
N ASN A 471 1.78 -1.59 1.50
CA ASN A 471 0.73 -0.84 0.79
C ASN A 471 -0.55 -1.66 0.57
N ALA A 472 -1.71 -0.99 0.42
CA ALA A 472 -2.97 -1.67 0.15
C ALA A 472 -3.18 -1.99 -1.33
N VAL A 473 -3.21 -0.97 -2.20
CA VAL A 473 -3.51 -1.11 -3.64
C VAL A 473 -2.42 -0.43 -4.46
N PHE A 474 -1.75 -1.18 -5.32
CA PHE A 474 -0.65 -0.68 -6.15
C PHE A 474 -0.96 -0.85 -7.64
N ALA A 475 -1.28 0.24 -8.34
CA ALA A 475 -1.46 0.29 -9.78
C ALA A 475 -0.10 0.54 -10.46
N ASN A 476 0.59 -0.54 -10.80
CA ASN A 476 1.94 -0.56 -11.33
C ASN A 476 1.99 -0.36 -12.86
N ARG A 477 2.84 0.55 -13.35
CA ARG A 477 3.05 0.81 -14.78
C ARG A 477 1.73 0.97 -15.55
N PHE A 478 1.50 0.21 -16.62
CA PHE A 478 0.32 0.34 -17.48
C PHE A 478 -0.97 -0.04 -16.73
N ASN A 479 -1.81 0.94 -16.43
CA ASN A 479 -3.20 0.73 -15.98
C ASN A 479 -4.12 1.72 -16.69
N ARG A 480 -5.32 1.29 -17.11
CA ARG A 480 -6.33 2.15 -17.76
C ARG A 480 -7.66 2.02 -17.04
N GLY A 481 -8.33 3.13 -16.72
CA GLY A 481 -9.71 3.11 -16.21
C GLY A 481 -9.94 2.45 -14.84
N LEU A 482 -8.88 2.04 -14.13
CA LEU A 482 -8.98 1.46 -12.78
C LEU A 482 -9.83 2.33 -11.85
N SER A 483 -10.85 1.76 -11.23
CA SER A 483 -11.71 2.44 -10.25
C SER A 483 -11.58 1.81 -8.87
N VAL A 484 -11.18 2.60 -7.88
CA VAL A 484 -11.18 2.25 -6.44
C VAL A 484 -12.25 3.09 -5.77
N LYS A 485 -13.35 2.46 -5.32
CA LYS A 485 -14.55 3.20 -4.88
C LYS A 485 -15.24 2.58 -3.67
N GLY A 486 -15.75 3.41 -2.77
CA GLY A 486 -16.53 2.99 -1.60
C GLY A 486 -15.73 2.19 -0.56
N CYS A 487 -14.40 2.12 -0.71
CA CYS A 487 -13.55 1.25 0.11
C CYS A 487 -13.09 1.95 1.39
N THR A 488 -12.86 1.16 2.43
CA THR A 488 -12.28 1.61 3.72
C THR A 488 -10.86 1.05 3.87
N PHE A 489 -9.93 1.90 4.29
CA PHE A 489 -8.51 1.56 4.50
C PHE A 489 -8.10 1.98 5.91
N ARG A 490 -7.60 1.04 6.73
CA ARG A 490 -7.19 1.28 8.13
C ARG A 490 -6.19 0.26 8.64
N ASP A 491 -5.35 0.61 9.61
CA ASP A 491 -4.29 -0.28 10.15
C ASP A 491 -3.39 -0.87 9.04
N ILE A 492 -2.73 0.03 8.31
CA ILE A 492 -1.92 -0.28 7.12
C ILE A 492 -0.48 0.19 7.33
N GLY A 493 0.48 -0.70 7.06
CA GLY A 493 1.90 -0.46 7.30
C GLY A 493 2.48 0.74 6.55
N ASP A 494 2.15 0.89 5.27
CA ASP A 494 2.59 2.01 4.43
C ASP A 494 1.40 2.82 3.86
N SER A 495 1.25 2.88 2.53
CA SER A 495 0.32 3.79 1.82
C SER A 495 -0.96 3.10 1.34
N GLY A 496 -2.03 3.89 1.16
CA GLY A 496 -3.34 3.40 0.77
C GLY A 496 -3.39 2.95 -0.70
N VAL A 497 -3.56 3.90 -1.62
CA VAL A 497 -3.63 3.64 -3.06
C VAL A 497 -2.49 4.33 -3.80
N LEU A 498 -1.68 3.59 -4.53
CA LEU A 498 -0.53 4.11 -5.27
C LEU A 498 -0.74 3.90 -6.76
N LEU A 499 -0.54 4.97 -7.54
CA LEU A 499 -0.61 4.95 -9.00
C LEU A 499 0.74 5.43 -9.55
N VAL A 500 1.57 4.46 -9.96
CA VAL A 500 3.01 4.68 -10.18
C VAL A 500 3.46 4.18 -11.55
N GLY A 501 3.88 5.12 -12.40
CA GLY A 501 4.49 4.82 -13.71
C GLY A 501 5.91 4.25 -13.61
N GLU A 502 6.53 4.04 -14.77
CA GLU A 502 7.92 3.57 -14.90
C GLU A 502 8.94 4.73 -14.99
N LEU A 503 10.15 4.54 -14.44
CA LEU A 503 11.19 5.57 -14.41
C LEU A 503 11.93 5.70 -15.77
N GLU A 504 12.26 4.60 -16.41
CA GLU A 504 13.12 4.61 -17.61
C GLU A 504 12.33 4.81 -18.92
N ALA A 505 11.11 4.27 -19.01
CA ALA A 505 10.33 4.20 -20.25
C ALA A 505 9.65 5.53 -20.69
N THR A 506 9.90 6.65 -20.00
CA THR A 506 9.31 7.97 -20.32
C THR A 506 10.07 8.75 -21.39
N THR A 507 11.15 8.20 -21.94
CA THR A 507 11.89 8.72 -23.10
C THR A 507 11.01 8.71 -24.36
N GLY A 508 10.15 9.73 -24.49
CA GLY A 508 9.28 9.98 -25.65
C GLY A 508 8.06 9.04 -25.80
N THR A 509 8.09 7.80 -25.32
CA THR A 509 7.07 6.80 -25.71
C THR A 509 5.70 6.92 -25.02
N GLN A 510 5.62 7.57 -23.85
CA GLN A 510 4.42 7.77 -23.01
C GLN A 510 3.46 6.55 -22.88
N LYS A 511 3.98 5.35 -22.57
CA LYS A 511 3.16 4.12 -22.49
C LYS A 511 2.97 3.52 -21.09
N GLN A 512 4.04 3.41 -20.29
CA GLN A 512 4.07 2.61 -19.05
C GLN A 512 3.66 3.41 -17.80
N PHE A 513 2.39 3.81 -17.74
CA PHE A 513 1.82 4.54 -16.59
C PHE A 513 0.32 4.34 -16.39
N PRO A 514 -0.23 4.63 -15.18
CA PRO A 514 -1.68 4.70 -14.94
C PRO A 514 -2.31 5.92 -15.62
N TYR A 515 -3.46 5.72 -16.25
CA TYR A 515 -4.18 6.75 -17.01
C TYR A 515 -5.70 6.61 -16.88
N GLU A 516 -6.39 7.73 -16.63
CA GLU A 516 -7.84 7.81 -16.42
C GLU A 516 -8.40 6.91 -15.28
N CYS A 517 -7.53 6.54 -14.33
CA CYS A 517 -7.91 5.84 -13.12
C CYS A 517 -8.54 6.79 -12.09
N ARG A 518 -9.37 6.25 -11.19
CA ARG A 518 -10.15 7.02 -10.21
C ARG A 518 -10.09 6.41 -8.81
N VAL A 519 -9.92 7.26 -7.81
CA VAL A 519 -10.04 6.93 -6.38
C VAL A 519 -11.12 7.83 -5.80
N GLU A 520 -12.34 7.30 -5.64
CA GLU A 520 -13.55 8.09 -5.36
C GLU A 520 -14.37 7.53 -4.18
N ASN A 521 -14.93 8.38 -3.32
CA ASN A 521 -15.82 7.98 -2.21
C ASN A 521 -15.20 6.95 -1.22
N ASN A 522 -13.89 6.98 -0.99
CA ASN A 522 -13.21 6.07 -0.06
C ASN A 522 -12.96 6.73 1.30
N HIS A 523 -12.77 5.92 2.34
CA HIS A 523 -12.36 6.36 3.68
C HIS A 523 -10.98 5.78 4.01
N LEU A 524 -10.00 6.64 4.28
CA LEU A 524 -8.61 6.25 4.55
C LEU A 524 -8.15 6.86 5.88
N HIS A 525 -7.82 6.01 6.85
CA HIS A 525 -7.31 6.43 8.15
C HIS A 525 -6.32 5.41 8.73
N ASP A 526 -5.64 5.69 9.84
CA ASP A 526 -4.70 4.75 10.50
C ASP A 526 -3.68 4.11 9.52
N LEU A 527 -3.13 4.93 8.61
CA LEU A 527 -2.14 4.52 7.62
C LEU A 527 -0.72 4.84 8.08
N GLY A 528 0.29 4.25 7.45
CA GLY A 528 1.68 4.45 7.84
C GLY A 528 1.98 3.95 9.26
N ILE A 529 1.48 2.76 9.63
CA ILE A 529 1.80 2.13 10.92
C ILE A 529 3.30 1.86 11.03
N CYS A 530 3.94 1.45 9.94
CA CYS A 530 5.38 1.17 9.83
C CYS A 530 6.14 2.35 9.21
N GLY A 531 5.97 2.61 7.92
CA GLY A 531 6.57 3.75 7.24
C GLY A 531 5.85 5.06 7.56
N LYS A 532 6.58 6.17 7.59
CA LYS A 532 6.05 7.50 7.94
C LYS A 532 6.04 8.48 6.76
N GLN A 533 6.86 8.26 5.72
CA GLN A 533 6.71 8.97 4.44
C GLN A 533 5.68 8.24 3.57
N THR A 534 4.40 8.33 3.96
CA THR A 534 3.29 7.59 3.33
C THR A 534 2.15 8.51 2.91
N ALA A 535 1.31 8.02 1.99
CA ALA A 535 0.14 8.75 1.52
C ALA A 535 -1.14 7.91 1.50
N GLY A 536 -2.28 8.57 1.69
CA GLY A 536 -3.59 7.98 1.42
C GLY A 536 -3.75 7.65 -0.06
N VAL A 537 -3.42 8.62 -0.93
CA VAL A 537 -3.21 8.38 -2.37
C VAL A 537 -1.86 8.93 -2.81
N TYR A 538 -1.00 8.08 -3.36
CA TYR A 538 0.29 8.46 -3.95
C TYR A 538 0.23 8.42 -5.48
N LEU A 539 0.58 9.52 -6.14
CA LEU A 539 0.63 9.63 -7.60
C LEU A 539 2.06 9.95 -8.05
N SER A 540 2.71 9.05 -8.80
CA SER A 540 3.90 9.40 -9.58
C SER A 540 3.74 8.93 -11.03
N ARG A 541 4.12 9.80 -11.96
CA ARG A 541 4.10 9.49 -13.41
C ARG A 541 2.77 8.90 -13.86
N ALA A 542 1.67 9.51 -13.44
CA ALA A 542 0.31 9.16 -13.81
C ALA A 542 -0.38 10.34 -14.52
N LYS A 543 -1.47 10.12 -15.26
CA LYS A 543 -2.07 11.14 -16.14
C LYS A 543 -3.60 11.06 -16.17
N ARG A 544 -4.28 12.21 -16.03
CA ARG A 544 -5.76 12.33 -15.94
C ARG A 544 -6.36 11.44 -14.83
N ILE A 545 -5.71 11.38 -13.67
CA ILE A 545 -6.20 10.65 -12.50
C ILE A 545 -7.23 11.51 -11.76
N THR A 546 -8.31 10.90 -11.28
CA THR A 546 -9.32 11.55 -10.43
C THR A 546 -9.18 11.06 -9.00
N VAL A 547 -9.00 11.98 -8.05
CA VAL A 547 -9.05 11.69 -6.61
C VAL A 547 -10.10 12.63 -6.01
N GLY A 548 -11.28 12.12 -5.69
CA GLY A 548 -12.45 12.96 -5.35
C GLY A 548 -13.34 12.36 -4.28
N HIS A 549 -13.96 13.21 -3.45
CA HIS A 549 -14.94 12.81 -2.42
C HIS A 549 -14.43 11.74 -1.42
N ASN A 550 -13.13 11.62 -1.21
CA ASN A 550 -12.56 10.71 -0.21
C ASN A 550 -12.41 11.43 1.14
N LEU A 551 -12.64 10.72 2.24
CA LEU A 551 -12.31 11.15 3.59
C LEU A 551 -10.94 10.60 3.98
N MET A 552 -9.99 11.46 4.36
CA MET A 552 -8.63 11.07 4.75
C MET A 552 -8.21 11.80 6.04
N HIS A 553 -7.86 11.05 7.08
CA HIS A 553 -7.35 11.58 8.37
C HIS A 553 -6.39 10.55 9.02
N ASP A 554 -5.70 10.93 10.10
CA ASP A 554 -4.77 10.03 10.84
C ASP A 554 -3.74 9.31 9.94
N LEU A 555 -3.03 10.12 9.13
CA LEU A 555 -1.87 9.73 8.33
C LEU A 555 -0.62 10.49 8.81
N PRO A 556 0.58 9.89 8.79
CA PRO A 556 1.79 10.53 9.33
C PRO A 556 2.37 11.65 8.47
N ARG A 557 2.03 11.74 7.16
CA ARG A 557 2.68 12.71 6.25
C ARG A 557 1.76 13.40 5.24
N ALA A 558 1.06 12.67 4.37
CA ALA A 558 0.26 13.28 3.30
C ALA A 558 -1.08 12.54 3.10
N SER A 559 -2.19 13.28 2.94
CA SER A 559 -3.45 12.67 2.49
C SER A 559 -3.34 12.26 1.01
N ILE A 560 -2.94 13.21 0.16
CA ILE A 560 -2.65 12.99 -1.26
C ILE A 560 -1.25 13.52 -1.54
N CYS A 561 -0.42 12.71 -2.20
CA CYS A 561 0.90 13.12 -2.70
C CYS A 561 0.95 13.02 -4.22
N ILE A 562 1.57 14.01 -4.86
CA ILE A 562 1.93 13.99 -6.29
C ILE A 562 3.44 14.14 -6.32
N GLY A 563 4.17 13.07 -6.66
CA GLY A 563 5.62 12.98 -6.45
C GLY A 563 6.43 13.99 -7.25
N ASP A 564 7.34 14.70 -6.59
CA ASP A 564 8.14 15.77 -7.17
C ASP A 564 9.05 15.31 -8.32
N GLY A 565 9.31 16.22 -9.27
CA GLY A 565 10.09 15.91 -10.48
C GLY A 565 9.46 14.85 -11.40
N THR A 566 8.22 14.40 -11.16
CA THR A 566 7.54 13.29 -11.85
C THR A 566 7.76 13.27 -13.37
N TRP A 567 7.55 14.39 -14.07
CA TRP A 567 7.74 14.51 -15.53
C TRP A 567 9.02 15.27 -15.95
N GLY A 568 10.03 15.34 -15.07
CA GLY A 568 11.31 16.02 -15.32
C GLY A 568 11.33 17.53 -15.03
N ALA A 569 10.29 18.06 -14.39
CA ALA A 569 10.18 19.48 -14.06
C ALA A 569 10.90 19.81 -12.74
N MET A 570 12.22 19.99 -12.81
CA MET A 570 13.03 20.78 -11.88
C MET A 570 13.83 21.81 -12.68
N SER A 571 13.13 22.69 -13.40
CA SER A 571 13.72 23.88 -13.98
C SER A 571 14.02 24.87 -12.86
N SER A 572 15.23 24.75 -12.27
CA SER A 572 15.72 25.67 -11.25
C SER A 572 15.73 27.09 -11.81
N ASN A 573 14.80 27.93 -11.37
CA ASN A 573 14.67 29.31 -11.85
C ASN A 573 15.71 30.26 -11.20
N THR A 574 16.88 29.71 -10.86
CA THR A 574 18.08 30.41 -10.42
C THR A 574 18.96 30.67 -11.65
N THR A 575 19.00 31.91 -12.10
CA THR A 575 19.91 32.39 -13.16
C THR A 575 21.35 32.49 -12.64
N THR A 576 21.98 31.33 -12.39
CA THR A 576 23.43 31.18 -12.15
C THR A 576 23.91 29.94 -12.90
N SER A 577 24.78 30.13 -13.88
CA SER A 577 25.19 29.08 -14.81
C SER A 577 26.26 28.15 -14.22
N THR A 578 25.88 26.93 -13.85
CA THR A 578 26.81 25.79 -13.69
C THR A 578 26.12 24.50 -14.15
N THR A 579 26.68 23.88 -15.19
CA THR A 579 26.12 22.67 -15.80
C THR A 579 26.49 21.41 -14.99
N PRO A 580 25.53 20.59 -14.53
CA PRO A 580 25.83 19.27 -13.98
C PRO A 580 26.28 18.34 -15.11
N ALA A 581 27.59 18.19 -15.29
CA ALA A 581 28.17 17.37 -16.35
C ALA A 581 28.04 15.87 -16.02
N TRP A 582 26.98 15.23 -16.51
CA TRP A 582 26.76 13.78 -16.40
C TRP A 582 27.81 12.98 -17.19
N LYS A 583 29.02 12.83 -16.61
CA LYS A 583 30.07 11.93 -17.09
C LYS A 583 30.07 10.62 -16.30
N ARG A 584 29.14 9.71 -16.61
CA ARG A 584 29.42 8.27 -16.44
C ARG A 584 30.21 7.79 -17.67
N PRO A 585 31.40 7.20 -17.53
CA PRO A 585 32.08 6.60 -18.67
C PRO A 585 31.29 5.38 -19.14
N ILE A 586 30.89 5.35 -20.42
CA ILE A 586 30.37 4.13 -21.03
C ILE A 586 31.59 3.25 -21.37
N THR A 587 31.94 2.35 -20.46
CA THR A 587 32.92 1.29 -20.74
C THR A 587 32.28 0.26 -21.66
N ALA A 588 32.50 0.42 -22.97
CA ALA A 588 32.14 -0.60 -23.95
C ALA A 588 32.93 -1.90 -23.68
N PRO A 589 32.33 -3.09 -23.88
CA PRO A 589 33.03 -4.36 -23.69
C PRO A 589 34.15 -4.52 -24.72
N SER A 590 35.37 -4.81 -24.24
CA SER A 590 36.56 -4.93 -25.09
C SER A 590 36.60 -6.28 -25.82
N MET A 591 36.51 -6.24 -27.16
CA MET A 591 36.97 -7.34 -28.01
C MET A 591 38.51 -7.35 -28.05
N PRO A 592 39.18 -8.52 -28.06
CA PRO A 592 40.63 -8.60 -27.99
C PRO A 592 41.33 -8.41 -29.34
N GLY A 593 42.50 -7.75 -29.32
CA GLY A 593 43.54 -7.92 -30.35
C GLY A 593 43.88 -6.70 -31.21
N ALA A 594 44.84 -5.89 -30.75
CA ALA A 594 45.84 -5.20 -31.57
C ALA A 594 47.00 -4.76 -30.66
N VAL A 595 48.25 -4.85 -31.15
CA VAL A 595 49.47 -4.44 -30.44
C VAL A 595 50.08 -3.23 -31.13
N THR A 596 50.50 -2.21 -30.39
CA THR A 596 51.65 -1.35 -30.74
C THR A 596 52.09 -0.48 -29.55
N GLU A 597 53.32 0.05 -29.64
CA GLU A 597 54.13 0.55 -28.53
C GLU A 597 53.97 2.06 -28.18
N PRO A 598 54.56 2.56 -27.07
CA PRO A 598 54.10 3.78 -26.39
C PRO A 598 54.91 5.04 -26.68
N GLY A 599 54.32 6.22 -26.38
CA GLY A 599 55.12 7.41 -26.10
C GLY A 599 54.41 8.77 -26.16
N ALA A 600 54.03 9.33 -25.00
CA ALA A 600 54.02 10.78 -24.75
C ALA A 600 53.86 11.07 -23.24
N ARG A 601 54.63 12.03 -22.72
CA ARG A 601 54.41 12.61 -21.37
C ARG A 601 53.67 13.94 -21.53
N SER A 602 52.73 14.23 -20.63
CA SER A 602 52.58 15.60 -20.11
C SER A 602 52.10 15.57 -18.66
N MET A 603 52.53 16.56 -17.88
CA MET A 603 52.07 16.80 -16.51
C MET A 603 51.25 18.09 -16.52
N VAL A 604 50.05 18.06 -15.93
CA VAL A 604 49.43 19.23 -15.30
C VAL A 604 48.85 18.76 -13.96
N ASN A 605 48.96 19.60 -12.93
CA ASN A 605 48.73 19.22 -11.54
C ASN A 605 47.89 20.30 -10.84
N ARG A 606 46.89 19.87 -10.05
CA ARG A 606 46.13 20.63 -9.02
C ARG A 606 45.18 21.76 -9.44
N ARG A 607 44.02 21.73 -8.75
CA ARG A 607 43.08 22.83 -8.38
C ARG A 607 42.32 23.48 -9.56
N CYS A 608 41.03 23.79 -9.44
CA CYS A 608 40.17 23.75 -8.24
C CYS A 608 39.21 22.55 -8.19
#